data_AF-A0AAE3TB06-F1
#
_entry.id   AF-A0AAE3TB06-F1
#
_cell.length_a   1.000
_cell.length_b   1.000
_cell.length_c   1.000
_cell.angle_alpha   90.00
_cell.angle_beta   90.00
_cell.angle_gamma   90.00
#
_symmetry.space_group_name_H-M   'P 1'
#
loop_
_entity.id
_entity.type
_entity.pdbx_description
1 polymer ?
#
loop_
_entity_poly.entity_id
_entity_poly.type
_entity_poly.pdbx_seq_one_letter_code
_entity_poly.pdbx_strand_id
1 'polypeptide(L)'
;METTRKDRRRAARLARAEETRRRALSPVRILLQIAAIPLVAAAVAVPLYLRTSDYPPMDAIRHLAALAGCEQAAAVGLAPAREGGLGYHRRNDPDGDGVACGTAHAAASAPARPADPEAPSRMTGGAKFLRP
;
A
#
# COMPACT_ATOMS: atom_id res chain seq x y z
N MET A 1 50.57 -29.18 8.83
CA MET A 1 49.42 -30.04 8.46
C MET A 1 48.18 -29.86 9.35
N GLU A 2 48.23 -29.14 10.48
CA GLU A 2 47.11 -29.07 11.44
C GLU A 2 46.00 -28.06 11.07
N THR A 3 46.35 -27.03 10.32
CA THR A 3 45.43 -25.95 9.88
C THR A 3 44.31 -26.48 8.98
N THR A 4 44.62 -27.39 8.05
CA THR A 4 43.67 -27.96 7.08
C THR A 4 42.53 -28.75 7.74
N ARG A 5 42.79 -29.40 8.88
CA ARG A 5 41.77 -30.14 9.65
C ARG A 5 40.80 -29.19 10.35
N LYS A 6 41.31 -28.06 10.86
CA LYS A 6 40.50 -27.03 11.52
C LYS A 6 39.61 -26.32 10.51
N ASP A 7 40.13 -26.04 9.31
CA ASP A 7 39.38 -25.41 8.22
C ASP A 7 38.26 -26.31 7.69
N ARG A 8 38.52 -27.61 7.48
CA ARG A 8 37.47 -28.60 7.14
C ARG A 8 36.36 -28.66 8.18
N ARG A 9 36.69 -28.62 9.47
CA ARG A 9 35.69 -28.62 10.56
C ARG A 9 34.86 -27.33 10.57
N ARG A 10 35.47 -26.17 10.29
CA ARG A 10 34.78 -24.88 10.18
C ARG A 10 33.83 -24.85 8.98
N ALA A 11 34.28 -25.33 7.82
CA ALA A 11 33.46 -25.44 6.61
C ALA A 11 32.23 -26.35 6.81
N ALA A 12 32.39 -27.49 7.47
CA ALA A 12 31.27 -28.38 7.79
C ALA A 12 30.24 -27.75 8.74
N ARG A 13 30.67 -26.92 9.70
CA ARG A 13 29.76 -26.17 10.59
C ARG A 13 29.00 -25.09 9.84
N LEU A 14 29.68 -24.37 8.94
CA LEU A 14 29.06 -23.34 8.10
C LEU A 14 28.04 -23.97 7.13
N ALA A 15 28.36 -25.11 6.51
CA ALA A 15 27.42 -25.81 5.62
C ALA A 15 26.13 -26.24 6.32
N ARG A 16 26.20 -26.72 7.56
CA ARG A 16 25.02 -27.05 8.39
C ARG A 16 24.20 -25.80 8.74
N ALA A 17 24.87 -24.68 9.01
CA ALA A 17 24.22 -23.40 9.27
C ALA A 17 23.53 -22.85 7.99
N GLU A 18 24.13 -23.05 6.82
CA GLU A 18 23.57 -22.64 5.52
C GLU A 18 22.31 -23.45 5.18
N GLU A 19 22.32 -24.76 5.44
CA GLU A 19 21.17 -25.63 5.18
C GLU A 19 19.99 -25.30 6.10
N THR A 20 20.27 -25.05 7.39
CA THR A 20 19.25 -24.60 8.34
C THR A 20 18.70 -23.21 7.96
N ARG A 21 19.57 -22.28 7.51
CA ARG A 21 19.14 -20.97 6.98
C ARG A 21 18.30 -21.09 5.70
N ARG A 22 18.65 -21.95 4.76
CA ARG A 22 17.86 -22.17 3.52
C ARG A 22 16.46 -22.73 3.81
N ARG A 23 16.33 -23.58 4.82
CA ARG A 23 15.02 -24.11 5.26
C ARG A 23 14.21 -23.07 6.05
N ALA A 24 14.88 -22.26 6.88
CA ALA A 24 14.23 -21.22 7.67
C ALA A 24 13.82 -19.99 6.84
N LEU A 25 14.68 -19.56 5.91
CA LEU A 25 14.50 -18.44 4.98
C LEU A 25 14.06 -18.94 3.60
N SER A 26 13.15 -19.92 3.54
CA SER A 26 12.55 -20.33 2.27
C SER A 26 11.87 -19.11 1.65
N PRO A 27 12.32 -18.62 0.48
CA PRO A 27 11.74 -17.42 -0.13
C PRO A 27 10.25 -17.59 -0.43
N VAL A 28 9.82 -18.83 -0.71
CA VAL A 28 8.40 -19.18 -0.88
C VAL A 28 7.61 -18.97 0.40
N ARG A 29 8.14 -19.37 1.57
CA ARG A 29 7.45 -19.14 2.86
C ARG A 29 7.34 -17.65 3.18
N ILE A 30 8.40 -16.89 2.91
CA ILE A 30 8.38 -15.44 3.12
C ILE A 30 7.33 -14.79 2.20
N LEU A 31 7.29 -15.14 0.92
CA LEU A 31 6.28 -14.64 -0.02
C LEU A 31 4.86 -15.02 0.40
N LEU A 32 4.64 -16.26 0.84
CA LEU A 32 3.35 -16.71 1.39
C LEU A 32 2.95 -15.93 2.64
N GLN A 33 3.89 -15.67 3.56
CA GLN A 33 3.62 -14.86 4.75
C GLN A 33 3.28 -13.42 4.39
N ILE A 34 4.03 -12.80 3.46
CA ILE A 34 3.74 -11.44 2.99
C ILE A 34 2.35 -11.38 2.34
N ALA A 35 2.00 -12.35 1.50
CA ALA A 35 0.68 -12.44 0.86
C ALA A 35 -0.45 -12.71 1.87
N ALA A 36 -0.17 -13.44 2.96
CA ALA A 36 -1.16 -13.73 3.99
C ALA A 36 -1.53 -12.49 4.83
N ILE A 37 -0.62 -11.51 4.99
CA ILE A 37 -0.88 -10.31 5.79
C ILE A 37 -2.11 -9.53 5.33
N PRO A 38 -2.23 -9.06 4.06
CA PRO A 38 -3.41 -8.32 3.61
C PRO A 38 -4.67 -9.19 3.65
N LEU A 39 -4.55 -10.49 3.41
CA LEU A 39 -5.68 -11.42 3.46
C LEU A 39 -6.26 -11.51 4.88
N VAL A 40 -5.41 -11.75 5.88
CA VAL A 40 -5.84 -11.82 7.29
C VAL A 40 -6.37 -10.47 7.76
N ALA A 41 -5.70 -9.38 7.38
CA ALA A 41 -6.16 -8.03 7.70
C ALA A 41 -7.56 -7.76 7.16
N ALA A 42 -7.83 -8.08 5.88
CA ALA A 42 -9.16 -7.92 5.29
C ALA A 42 -10.21 -8.83 5.94
N ALA A 43 -9.86 -10.09 6.23
CA ALA A 43 -10.75 -11.05 6.87
C ALA A 43 -11.22 -10.61 8.27
N VAL A 44 -10.42 -9.79 8.98
CA VAL A 44 -10.78 -9.23 10.29
C VAL A 44 -11.44 -7.85 10.14
N ALA A 45 -10.86 -6.96 9.32
CA ALA A 45 -11.32 -5.58 9.20
C ALA A 45 -12.70 -5.46 8.55
N VAL A 46 -13.00 -6.25 7.52
CA VAL A 46 -14.28 -6.15 6.80
C VAL A 46 -15.47 -6.53 7.69
N PRO A 47 -15.47 -7.69 8.39
CA PRO A 47 -16.59 -8.02 9.28
C PRO A 47 -16.75 -7.04 10.45
N LEU A 48 -15.64 -6.56 11.01
CA LEU A 48 -15.68 -5.54 12.06
C LEU A 48 -16.36 -4.27 11.54
N TYR A 49 -15.91 -3.76 10.40
CA TYR A 49 -16.50 -2.58 9.77
C TYR A 49 -18.00 -2.76 9.51
N LEU A 50 -18.42 -3.89 8.94
CA LEU A 50 -19.84 -4.14 8.65
C LEU A 50 -20.71 -4.21 9.91
N ARG A 51 -20.14 -4.65 11.03
CA ARG A 51 -20.85 -4.74 12.32
C ARG A 51 -20.93 -3.40 13.04
N THR A 52 -19.94 -2.54 12.85
CA THR A 52 -19.85 -1.25 13.55
C THR A 52 -20.28 -0.06 12.70
N SER A 53 -20.56 -0.25 11.42
CA SER A 53 -20.98 0.82 10.51
C SER A 53 -22.40 1.29 10.82
N ASP A 54 -22.63 2.60 10.69
CA ASP A 54 -23.95 3.21 10.77
C ASP A 54 -24.82 2.90 9.53
N TYR A 55 -24.22 2.38 8.46
CA TYR A 55 -24.91 2.06 7.23
C TYR A 55 -25.51 0.64 7.25
N PRO A 56 -26.64 0.41 6.54
CA PRO A 56 -27.10 -0.93 6.23
C PRO A 56 -25.98 -1.77 5.59
N PRO A 57 -25.91 -3.10 5.83
CA PRO A 57 -24.76 -3.91 5.39
C PRO A 57 -24.45 -3.80 3.89
N MET A 58 -25.47 -3.74 3.03
CA MET A 58 -25.29 -3.58 1.60
C MET A 58 -24.70 -2.21 1.23
N ASP A 59 -25.14 -1.16 1.90
CA ASP A 59 -24.63 0.19 1.68
C ASP A 59 -23.22 0.35 2.22
N ALA A 60 -22.92 -0.27 3.37
CA ALA A 60 -21.56 -0.34 3.92
C ALA A 60 -20.58 -1.00 2.93
N ILE A 61 -21.00 -2.09 2.25
CA ILE A 61 -20.20 -2.75 1.20
C ILE A 61 -19.99 -1.81 0.00
N ARG A 62 -21.05 -1.15 -0.48
CA ARG A 62 -20.93 -0.18 -1.59
C ARG A 62 -20.02 0.99 -1.20
N HIS A 63 -20.13 1.48 0.03
CA HIS A 63 -19.25 2.52 0.57
C HIS A 63 -17.79 2.06 0.55
N LEU A 64 -17.49 0.83 0.99
CA LEU A 64 -16.13 0.26 0.88
C LEU A 64 -15.68 0.11 -0.58
N ALA A 65 -16.56 -0.32 -1.48
CA ALA A 65 -16.23 -0.45 -2.90
C ALA A 65 -15.87 0.91 -3.53
N ALA A 66 -16.57 1.97 -3.14
CA ALA A 66 -16.26 3.34 -3.59
C ALA A 66 -14.86 3.81 -3.16
N LEU A 67 -14.28 3.27 -2.08
CA LEU A 67 -12.92 3.60 -1.64
C LEU A 67 -11.84 3.24 -2.67
N ALA A 68 -12.11 2.27 -3.55
CA ALA A 68 -11.17 1.82 -4.57
C ALA A 68 -10.91 2.88 -5.66
N GLY A 69 -11.85 3.81 -5.87
CA GLY A 69 -11.70 4.90 -6.82
C GLY A 69 -13.04 5.32 -7.44
N CYS A 70 -12.98 6.32 -8.32
CA CYS A 70 -14.18 6.90 -8.91
C CYS A 70 -14.90 6.00 -9.91
N GLU A 71 -14.19 5.14 -10.64
CA GLU A 71 -14.86 4.16 -11.50
C GLU A 71 -15.67 3.16 -10.69
N GLN A 72 -15.15 2.73 -9.55
CA GLN A 72 -15.79 1.76 -8.66
C GLN A 72 -16.96 2.43 -7.94
N ALA A 73 -16.79 3.68 -7.49
CA ALA A 73 -17.88 4.48 -6.96
C ALA A 73 -19.03 4.65 -7.97
N ALA A 74 -18.72 4.88 -9.25
CA ALA A 74 -19.72 4.93 -10.31
C ALA A 74 -20.36 3.56 -10.58
N ALA A 75 -19.58 2.48 -10.59
CA ALA A 75 -20.06 1.12 -10.81
C ALA A 75 -21.05 0.66 -9.72
N VAL A 76 -20.89 1.14 -8.50
CA VAL A 76 -21.84 0.88 -7.39
C VAL A 76 -22.92 1.96 -7.23
N GLY A 77 -22.99 2.92 -8.15
CA GLY A 77 -24.03 3.95 -8.20
C GLY A 77 -23.94 5.01 -7.11
N LEU A 78 -22.74 5.23 -6.54
CA LEU A 78 -22.52 6.20 -5.46
C LEU A 78 -21.81 7.49 -5.90
N ALA A 79 -21.29 7.55 -7.13
CA ALA A 79 -20.70 8.78 -7.66
C ALA A 79 -21.77 9.68 -8.32
N PRO A 80 -21.69 11.01 -8.14
CA PRO A 80 -20.82 11.75 -7.21
C PRO A 80 -21.31 11.64 -5.76
N ALA A 81 -20.39 11.69 -4.80
CA ALA A 81 -20.70 11.56 -3.37
C ALA A 81 -20.31 12.84 -2.60
N ARG A 82 -21.10 13.21 -1.60
CA ARG A 82 -20.86 14.40 -0.76
C ARG A 82 -20.23 14.04 0.58
N GLU A 83 -19.44 14.95 1.13
CA GLU A 83 -18.76 14.78 2.42
C GLU A 83 -19.71 14.31 3.53
N GLY A 84 -19.26 13.30 4.30
CA GLY A 84 -20.04 12.65 5.34
C GLY A 84 -21.10 11.66 4.84
N GLY A 85 -21.32 11.57 3.53
CA GLY A 85 -22.32 10.72 2.91
C GLY A 85 -21.81 9.35 2.46
N LEU A 86 -22.76 8.55 2.00
CA LEU A 86 -22.48 7.24 1.41
C LEU A 86 -21.64 7.39 0.13
N GLY A 87 -20.55 6.63 0.01
CA GLY A 87 -19.63 6.67 -1.13
C GLY A 87 -18.56 7.77 -1.09
N TYR A 88 -18.63 8.71 -0.15
CA TYR A 88 -17.61 9.75 -0.04
C TYR A 88 -16.36 9.22 0.66
N HIS A 89 -15.23 9.41 0.00
CA HIS A 89 -13.90 9.17 0.55
C HIS A 89 -13.04 10.36 0.20
N ARG A 90 -12.34 10.95 1.18
CA ARG A 90 -11.42 12.10 0.94
C ARG A 90 -10.39 11.81 -0.16
N ARG A 91 -9.99 10.55 -0.34
CA ARG A 91 -9.07 10.14 -1.43
C ARG A 91 -9.63 10.39 -2.83
N ASN A 92 -10.95 10.37 -2.97
CA ASN A 92 -11.68 10.56 -4.21
C ASN A 92 -12.14 12.03 -4.40
N ASP A 93 -11.79 12.92 -3.47
CA ASP A 93 -12.02 14.37 -3.50
C ASP A 93 -10.65 15.09 -3.50
N PRO A 94 -9.96 15.11 -4.66
CA PRO A 94 -8.59 15.65 -4.77
C PRO A 94 -8.53 17.19 -4.65
N ASP A 95 -9.60 17.88 -5.01
CA ASP A 95 -9.77 19.33 -4.89
C ASP A 95 -10.28 19.76 -3.51
N GLY A 96 -10.87 18.84 -2.73
CA GLY A 96 -11.31 19.08 -1.36
C GLY A 96 -12.53 19.99 -1.29
N ASP A 97 -13.40 19.95 -2.31
CA ASP A 97 -14.60 20.78 -2.39
C ASP A 97 -15.81 20.14 -1.67
N GLY A 98 -15.60 18.96 -1.08
CA GLY A 98 -16.61 18.16 -0.39
C GLY A 98 -17.44 17.30 -1.34
N VAL A 99 -17.06 17.17 -2.61
CA VAL A 99 -17.71 16.34 -3.62
C VAL A 99 -16.72 15.36 -4.25
N ALA A 100 -16.68 14.16 -3.68
CA ALA A 100 -15.90 13.07 -4.24
C ALA A 100 -16.41 12.65 -5.62
N CYS A 101 -15.47 12.39 -6.55
CA CYS A 101 -15.74 12.03 -7.93
C CYS A 101 -16.62 13.04 -8.68
N GLY A 102 -16.49 14.34 -8.30
CA GLY A 102 -17.09 15.44 -9.03
C GLY A 102 -16.51 15.61 -10.43
N THR A 103 -17.30 16.21 -11.33
CA THR A 103 -16.92 16.45 -12.72
C THR A 103 -15.80 17.50 -12.88
N ALA A 104 -15.42 18.21 -11.81
CA ALA A 104 -14.35 19.22 -11.85
C ALA A 104 -12.98 18.62 -12.20
N HIS A 105 -12.75 17.34 -11.90
CA HIS A 105 -11.47 16.65 -12.13
C HIS A 105 -11.37 15.83 -13.41
N ALA A 106 -12.42 15.75 -14.24
CA ALA A 106 -12.33 15.15 -15.57
C ALA A 106 -11.34 15.90 -16.51
N ALA A 107 -10.94 17.13 -16.15
CA ALA A 107 -9.90 17.90 -16.84
C ALA A 107 -8.46 17.47 -16.49
N ALA A 108 -8.23 16.77 -15.38
CA ALA A 108 -6.88 16.36 -14.96
C ALA A 108 -6.40 15.06 -15.61
N SER A 109 -7.27 14.35 -16.33
CA SER A 109 -6.94 13.15 -17.12
C SER A 109 -6.70 13.44 -18.60
N ALA A 110 -6.60 14.71 -19.01
CA ALA A 110 -6.11 15.05 -20.33
C ALA A 110 -4.67 14.54 -20.50
N PRO A 111 -4.30 13.92 -21.62
CA PRO A 111 -2.95 13.42 -21.83
C PRO A 111 -1.95 14.54 -21.64
N ALA A 112 -0.87 14.24 -20.90
CA ALA A 112 0.21 15.17 -20.63
C ALA A 112 0.64 15.88 -21.92
N ARG A 113 0.43 17.20 -21.97
CA ARG A 113 1.04 18.04 -23.00
C ARG A 113 2.57 17.86 -22.91
N PRO A 114 3.29 17.78 -24.04
CA PRO A 114 4.74 17.65 -24.01
C PRO A 114 5.35 18.80 -23.20
N ALA A 115 6.29 18.44 -22.33
CA ALA A 115 6.95 19.33 -21.40
C ALA A 115 7.73 20.43 -22.13
N ASP A 116 7.45 21.68 -21.81
CA ASP A 116 8.38 22.80 -22.02
C ASP A 116 9.47 22.79 -20.93
N PRO A 117 10.68 23.29 -21.22
CA PRO A 117 11.89 22.93 -20.49
C PRO A 117 12.07 23.67 -19.16
N GLU A 118 12.43 22.87 -18.14
CA GLU A 118 13.38 23.16 -17.06
C GLU A 118 13.20 24.43 -16.20
N ALA A 119 12.72 24.24 -14.97
CA ALA A 119 13.00 25.13 -13.84
C ALA A 119 13.90 24.39 -12.82
N PRO A 120 14.99 25.02 -12.34
CA PRO A 120 16.11 24.31 -11.72
C PRO A 120 15.79 23.70 -10.35
N SER A 121 16.37 22.51 -10.14
CA SER A 121 16.42 21.75 -8.89
C SER A 121 16.83 22.63 -7.70
N ARG A 122 15.92 22.79 -6.73
CA ARG A 122 16.25 23.35 -5.41
C ARG A 122 17.06 22.31 -4.63
N MET A 123 18.38 22.43 -4.75
CA MET A 123 19.35 21.70 -3.92
C MET A 123 19.25 22.18 -2.48
N THR A 124 18.53 21.45 -1.61
CA THR A 124 18.54 21.72 -0.17
C THR A 124 19.85 21.24 0.43
N GLY A 125 20.68 22.20 0.82
CA GLY A 125 22.03 22.02 1.32
C GLY A 125 22.13 21.28 2.66
N GLY A 126 23.34 20.77 2.89
CA GLY A 126 23.73 19.88 3.98
C GLY A 126 23.22 20.25 5.36
N ALA A 127 22.45 19.32 5.94
CA ALA A 127 22.29 19.25 7.39
C ALA A 127 23.68 19.04 8.02
N LYS A 128 24.18 20.06 8.73
CA LYS A 128 25.39 19.91 9.56
C LYS A 128 25.01 19.15 10.83
N PHE A 129 25.47 17.90 10.91
CA PHE A 129 25.45 17.12 12.13
C PHE A 129 26.36 17.79 13.17
N LEU A 130 25.78 18.28 14.27
CA LEU A 130 26.49 18.58 15.49
C LEU A 130 26.41 17.35 16.42
N ARG A 131 27.57 16.76 16.71
CA ARG A 131 27.87 15.89 17.84
C ARG A 131 29.28 16.29 18.33
N PRO A 132 29.64 16.16 19.61
CA PRO A 132 28.86 15.98 20.84
C PRO A 132 28.67 17.27 21.65
#